data_AF-A0A970BB76-F1
#
_entry.id   AF-A0A970BB76-F1
#
_cell.length_a   1.000
_cell.length_b   1.000
_cell.length_c   1.000
_cell.angle_alpha   90.00
_cell.angle_beta   90.00
_cell.angle_gamma   90.00
#
_symmetry.space_group_name_H-M   'P 1'
#
loop_
_entity.id
_entity.type
_entity.pdbx_description
1 polymer ?
#
loop_
_entity_poly.entity_id
_entity_poly.type
_entity_poly.pdbx_seq_one_letter_code
_entity_poly.pdbx_strand_id
1 'polypeptide(L)'
;MRVQVTFETEFFKPEPGEDEKTNPGRFGHALAVWLRQQLSARGISAEEVIAEDFGWVVMVSRKPLLLWLGCGNADGSTTEWSIFPVAEVPLIKRLFGKSNTAVEVQKLWEHVKAVVPSIPGIRNVTWE
;
A
#
# COMPACT_ATOMS: atom_id res chain seq x y z
N MET A 1 7.60 12.19 9.42
CA MET A 1 7.44 10.82 9.91
C MET A 1 7.26 9.92 8.72
N ARG A 2 8.05 8.85 8.65
CA ARG A 2 7.82 7.77 7.71
C ARG A 2 6.65 6.97 8.27
N VAL A 3 5.64 6.69 7.46
CA VAL A 3 4.48 5.89 7.87
C VAL A 3 4.56 4.60 7.09
N GLN A 4 4.91 3.51 7.76
CA GLN A 4 5.18 2.24 7.08
C GLN A 4 4.92 1.09 8.06
N VAL A 5 4.50 -0.04 7.51
CA VAL A 5 4.53 -1.32 8.22
C VAL A 5 5.35 -2.28 7.40
N THR A 6 6.22 -3.02 8.06
CA THR A 6 6.92 -4.16 7.50
C THR A 6 6.53 -5.42 8.27
N PHE A 7 6.50 -6.55 7.59
CA PHE A 7 6.16 -7.83 8.18
C PHE A 7 6.65 -8.97 7.31
N GLU A 8 6.71 -10.16 7.90
CA GLU A 8 7.01 -11.39 7.20
C GLU A 8 5.78 -12.29 7.12
N THR A 9 5.58 -12.93 5.96
CA THR A 9 4.62 -14.02 5.78
C THR A 9 4.91 -14.79 4.48
N GLU A 10 4.56 -16.09 4.46
CA GLU A 10 4.54 -16.92 3.25
C GLU A 10 3.17 -16.93 2.53
N PHE A 11 2.18 -16.23 3.09
CA PHE A 11 0.82 -16.19 2.55
C PHE A 11 0.75 -15.53 1.17
N PHE A 12 1.59 -14.52 0.95
CA PHE A 12 1.77 -13.89 -0.36
C PHE A 12 2.96 -14.51 -1.06
N LYS A 13 2.86 -14.66 -2.38
CA LYS A 13 3.93 -15.17 -3.23
C LYS A 13 4.03 -14.30 -4.48
N PRO A 14 5.25 -14.02 -4.95
CA PRO A 14 5.45 -13.45 -6.28
C PRO A 14 4.75 -14.29 -7.36
N GLU A 15 4.06 -13.62 -8.28
CA GLU A 15 3.48 -14.28 -9.45
C GLU A 15 4.54 -14.42 -10.57
N PRO A 16 4.49 -15.49 -11.38
CA PRO A 16 5.40 -15.62 -12.52
C PRO A 16 5.27 -14.41 -13.49
N GLY A 17 6.39 -13.74 -13.76
CA GLY A 17 6.43 -12.56 -14.64
C GLY A 17 5.85 -11.28 -14.02
N GLU A 18 5.57 -11.27 -12.71
CA GLU A 18 5.07 -10.07 -12.02
C GLU A 18 6.03 -8.89 -12.18
N ASP A 19 7.32 -9.15 -12.08
CA ASP A 19 8.39 -8.15 -12.14
C ASP A 19 8.73 -7.69 -13.57
N GLU A 20 8.04 -8.21 -14.59
CA GLU A 20 8.05 -7.64 -15.95
C GLU A 20 7.23 -6.34 -16.03
N LYS A 21 6.28 -6.14 -15.10
CA LYS A 21 5.45 -4.93 -15.01
C LYS A 21 6.00 -3.90 -14.02
N THR A 22 6.91 -4.32 -13.15
CA THR A 22 7.63 -3.48 -12.19
C THR A 22 9.12 -3.46 -12.56
N ASN A 23 10.00 -3.08 -11.63
CA ASN A 23 11.43 -3.38 -11.78
C ASN A 23 11.74 -4.84 -11.40
N PRO A 24 12.84 -5.43 -11.92
CA PRO A 24 13.26 -6.79 -11.58
C PRO A 24 13.35 -7.01 -10.07
N GLY A 25 12.80 -8.13 -9.60
CA GLY A 25 12.79 -8.49 -8.18
C GLY A 25 11.89 -7.61 -7.29
N ARG A 26 11.02 -6.78 -7.88
CA ARG A 26 9.97 -6.04 -7.16
C ARG A 26 8.65 -6.77 -7.28
N PHE A 27 8.06 -7.07 -6.13
CA PHE A 27 6.83 -7.84 -6.01
C PHE A 27 5.88 -7.14 -5.03
N GLY A 28 4.63 -7.58 -5.01
CA GLY A 28 3.60 -7.04 -4.14
C GLY A 28 2.18 -7.17 -4.68
N HIS A 29 1.97 -7.75 -5.87
CA HIS A 29 0.67 -7.84 -6.51
C HIS A 29 -0.35 -8.57 -5.63
N ALA A 30 0.00 -9.77 -5.15
CA ALA A 30 -0.86 -10.57 -4.29
C ALA A 30 -1.24 -9.82 -2.99
N LEU A 31 -0.27 -9.10 -2.40
CA LEU A 31 -0.50 -8.25 -1.24
C LEU A 31 -1.45 -7.08 -1.55
N ALA A 32 -1.23 -6.39 -2.67
CA ALA A 32 -2.05 -5.26 -3.09
C ALA A 32 -3.50 -5.69 -3.39
N VAL A 33 -3.69 -6.82 -4.08
CA VAL A 33 -5.01 -7.41 -4.36
C VAL A 33 -5.72 -7.77 -3.07
N TRP A 34 -5.04 -8.44 -2.14
CA TRP A 34 -5.61 -8.77 -0.83
C TRP A 34 -5.99 -7.51 -0.04
N LEU A 35 -5.09 -6.52 0.02
CA LEU A 35 -5.32 -5.27 0.75
C LEU A 35 -6.52 -4.51 0.18
N ARG A 36 -6.63 -4.43 -1.14
CA ARG A 36 -7.80 -3.87 -1.85
C ARG A 36 -9.11 -4.55 -1.40
N GLN A 37 -9.13 -5.89 -1.32
CA GLN A 37 -10.31 -6.63 -0.87
C GLN A 37 -10.66 -6.32 0.59
N GLN A 38 -9.66 -6.27 1.48
CA GLN A 38 -9.87 -5.92 2.88
C GLN A 38 -10.40 -4.50 3.06
N LEU A 39 -9.88 -3.53 2.30
CA LEU A 39 -10.36 -2.15 2.30
C LEU A 39 -11.79 -2.05 1.78
N SER A 40 -12.09 -2.73 0.67
CA SER A 40 -13.43 -2.76 0.07
C SER A 40 -14.46 -3.35 1.04
N ALA A 41 -14.12 -4.43 1.76
CA ALA A 41 -14.97 -5.03 2.78
C ALA A 41 -15.25 -4.09 3.97
N ARG A 42 -14.38 -3.08 4.19
CA ARG A 42 -14.54 -2.04 5.21
C ARG A 42 -15.21 -0.77 4.67
N GLY A 43 -15.74 -0.80 3.45
CA GLY A 43 -16.43 0.33 2.81
C GLY A 43 -15.49 1.41 2.27
N ILE A 44 -14.19 1.13 2.12
CA ILE A 44 -13.22 2.06 1.56
C ILE A 44 -13.10 1.81 0.05
N SER A 45 -13.22 2.86 -0.75
CA SER A 45 -12.99 2.76 -2.20
C SER A 45 -11.53 2.36 -2.46
N ALA A 46 -11.34 1.28 -3.19
CA ALA A 46 -10.03 0.79 -3.62
C ALA A 46 -10.19 0.30 -5.06
N GLU A 47 -10.04 1.22 -6.00
CA GLU A 47 -10.54 1.07 -7.37
C GLU A 47 -9.61 0.20 -8.22
N GLU A 48 -8.30 0.40 -8.08
CA GLU A 48 -7.29 -0.16 -8.97
C GLU A 48 -6.07 -0.67 -8.20
N VAL A 49 -5.43 -1.70 -8.77
CA VAL A 49 -4.09 -2.16 -8.38
C VAL A 49 -3.19 -1.90 -9.58
N ILE A 50 -2.14 -1.09 -9.39
CA ILE A 50 -1.29 -0.57 -10.46
C ILE A 50 0.16 -0.95 -10.18
N ALA A 51 0.89 -1.39 -11.19
CA ALA A 51 2.32 -1.68 -11.07
C ALA A 51 3.12 -0.37 -11.07
N GLU A 52 4.12 -0.29 -10.21
CA GLU A 52 5.07 0.81 -10.08
C GLU A 52 6.50 0.26 -10.05
N ASP A 53 7.48 1.14 -10.17
CA ASP A 53 8.90 0.78 -10.22
C ASP A 53 9.42 0.11 -8.92
N PHE A 54 8.70 0.25 -7.80
CA PHE A 54 9.04 -0.33 -6.50
C PHE A 54 8.15 -1.52 -6.09
N GLY A 55 7.11 -1.85 -6.84
CA GLY A 55 6.11 -2.86 -6.45
C GLY A 55 4.73 -2.50 -6.99
N TRP A 56 3.71 -2.59 -6.15
CA TRP A 56 2.33 -2.37 -6.56
C TRP A 56 1.62 -1.36 -5.67
N VAL A 57 0.70 -0.58 -6.23
CA VAL A 57 -0.09 0.40 -5.49
C VAL A 57 -1.57 0.06 -5.53
N VAL A 58 -2.24 0.21 -4.38
CA VAL A 58 -3.69 0.22 -4.29
C VAL A 58 -4.16 1.67 -4.35
N MET A 59 -4.85 2.03 -5.45
CA MET A 59 -5.40 3.37 -5.63
C MET A 59 -6.68 3.53 -4.82
N VAL A 60 -6.67 4.44 -3.84
CA VAL A 60 -7.80 4.68 -2.92
C VAL A 60 -8.64 5.88 -3.36
N SER A 61 -7.99 6.95 -3.80
CA SER A 61 -8.68 8.12 -4.33
C SER A 61 -7.81 8.90 -5.31
N ARG A 62 -8.43 9.48 -6.34
CA ARG A 62 -7.78 10.43 -7.25
C ARG A 62 -8.22 11.89 -6.99
N LYS A 63 -9.26 12.11 -6.18
CA LYS A 63 -9.83 13.44 -5.85
C LYS A 63 -10.44 13.43 -4.45
N PRO A 64 -10.26 14.49 -3.63
CA PRO A 64 -9.62 15.77 -3.95
C PRO A 64 -8.09 15.74 -3.95
N LEU A 65 -7.48 14.64 -3.50
CA LEU A 65 -6.06 14.35 -3.42
C LEU A 65 -5.80 12.95 -3.99
N LEU A 66 -4.60 12.70 -4.48
CA LEU A 66 -4.19 11.37 -4.93
C LEU A 66 -3.74 10.58 -3.70
N LEU A 67 -4.53 9.57 -3.32
CA LEU A 67 -4.34 8.73 -2.13
C LEU A 67 -4.14 7.29 -2.57
N TRP A 68 -3.04 6.69 -2.15
CA TRP A 68 -2.73 5.30 -2.49
C TRP A 68 -1.90 4.62 -1.39
N LEU A 69 -1.88 3.28 -1.43
CA LEU A 69 -1.06 2.44 -0.57
C LEU A 69 -0.06 1.68 -1.43
N GLY A 70 1.24 1.90 -1.20
CA GLY A 70 2.29 1.08 -1.77
C GLY A 70 2.37 -0.27 -1.07
N CYS A 71 2.58 -1.32 -1.84
CA CYS A 71 2.73 -2.72 -1.44
C CYS A 71 3.99 -3.26 -2.14
N GLY A 72 5.02 -3.61 -1.37
CA GLY A 72 6.31 -4.00 -1.92
C GLY A 72 7.01 -5.07 -1.08
N ASN A 73 7.95 -5.80 -1.67
CA ASN A 73 8.86 -6.68 -0.96
C ASN A 73 10.13 -5.94 -0.50
N ALA A 74 10.80 -6.48 0.52
CA ALA A 74 12.18 -6.10 0.81
C ALA A 74 13.13 -6.61 -0.28
N ASP A 75 14.26 -5.92 -0.48
CA ASP A 75 15.26 -6.26 -1.51
C ASP A 75 15.73 -7.72 -1.39
N GLY A 76 15.56 -8.49 -2.46
CA GLY A 76 15.95 -9.91 -2.51
C GLY A 76 15.06 -10.86 -1.70
N SER A 77 13.98 -10.36 -1.09
CA SER A 77 13.03 -11.19 -0.33
C SER A 77 11.76 -11.51 -1.11
N THR A 78 11.20 -12.68 -0.84
CA THR A 78 9.88 -13.12 -1.35
C THR A 78 8.89 -13.38 -0.23
N THR A 79 9.27 -13.06 1.01
CA THR A 79 8.46 -13.29 2.21
C THR A 79 8.42 -12.09 3.15
N GLU A 80 9.28 -11.09 2.95
CA GLU A 80 9.26 -9.82 3.67
C GLU A 80 8.57 -8.76 2.85
N TRP A 81 7.56 -8.12 3.45
CA TRP A 81 6.63 -7.25 2.78
C TRP A 81 6.53 -5.92 3.49
N SER A 82 6.07 -4.91 2.76
CA SER A 82 5.77 -3.60 3.31
C SER A 82 4.52 -2.97 2.71
N ILE A 83 3.82 -2.22 3.55
CA ILE A 83 2.73 -1.32 3.16
C ILE A 83 3.07 0.10 3.64
N PHE A 84 2.85 1.11 2.80
CA PHE A 84 2.98 2.52 3.19
C PHE A 84 1.94 3.40 2.48
N PRO A 85 1.36 4.42 3.13
CA PRO A 85 0.41 5.33 2.51
C PRO A 85 1.10 6.54 1.90
N VAL A 86 0.57 7.03 0.78
CA VAL A 86 1.00 8.30 0.17
C VAL A 86 -0.21 9.14 -0.18
N ALA A 87 -0.10 10.44 0.09
CA ALA A 87 -1.09 11.45 -0.25
C ALA A 87 -0.41 12.61 -0.99
N GLU A 88 -0.73 12.77 -2.27
CA GLU A 88 -0.23 13.86 -3.10
C GLU A 88 -1.34 14.88 -3.39
N VAL A 89 -0.98 16.15 -3.26
CA VAL A 89 -1.87 17.26 -3.58
C VAL A 89 -1.61 17.67 -5.03
N PRO A 90 -2.64 17.72 -5.89
CA PRO A 90 -2.49 18.26 -7.23
C PRO A 90 -1.88 19.68 -7.18
N LEU A 91 -0.90 19.96 -8.03
CA LEU A 91 -0.11 21.20 -8.01
C LEU A 91 -0.98 22.48 -7.95
N ILE A 92 -2.15 22.48 -8.59
CA ILE A 92 -3.07 23.62 -8.64
C ILE A 92 -3.73 23.95 -7.29
N LYS A 93 -3.84 22.97 -6.37
CA LYS A 93 -4.40 23.17 -5.02
C LYS A 93 -3.36 23.57 -3.98
N ARG A 94 -2.06 23.45 -4.31
CA ARG A 94 -0.97 23.83 -3.39
C ARG A 94 -0.93 25.35 -3.11
N LEU A 95 -1.59 26.15 -3.95
CA LEU A 95 -1.64 27.61 -3.86
C LEU A 95 -2.76 28.16 -2.95
N PHE A 96 -3.73 27.34 -2.51
CA PHE A 96 -4.96 27.84 -1.86
C PHE A 96 -5.33 27.24 -0.49
N GLY A 97 -4.43 26.51 0.18
CA GLY A 97 -4.68 26.16 1.60
C GLY A 97 -3.85 25.01 2.15
N LYS A 98 -3.78 24.94 3.49
CA LYS A 98 -3.21 23.82 4.24
C LYS A 98 -3.89 22.51 3.78
N SER A 99 -3.16 21.68 3.05
CA SER A 99 -3.68 20.40 2.60
C SER A 99 -3.85 19.45 3.79
N ASN A 100 -5.05 18.92 3.99
CA ASN A 100 -5.40 17.97 5.06
C ASN A 100 -4.85 16.55 4.83
N THR A 101 -3.74 16.41 4.08
CA THR A 101 -3.19 15.12 3.65
C THR A 101 -2.84 14.22 4.83
N ALA A 102 -2.29 14.78 5.91
CA ALA A 102 -1.95 14.02 7.11
C ALA A 102 -3.18 13.35 7.75
N VAL A 103 -4.35 14.00 7.77
CA VAL A 103 -5.58 13.42 8.34
C VAL A 103 -6.12 12.30 7.46
N GLU A 104 -6.10 12.48 6.13
CA GLU A 104 -6.58 11.44 5.20
C GLU A 104 -5.62 10.24 5.18
N VAL A 105 -4.31 10.46 5.27
CA VAL A 105 -3.31 9.40 5.49
C VAL A 105 -3.58 8.67 6.80
N GLN A 106 -3.80 9.41 7.90
CA GLN A 106 -4.05 8.78 9.21
C GLN A 106 -5.31 7.91 9.17
N LYS A 107 -6.42 8.41 8.59
CA LYS A 107 -7.66 7.63 8.45
C LYS A 107 -7.42 6.34 7.68
N LEU A 108 -6.75 6.43 6.53
CA LEU A 108 -6.42 5.24 5.73
C LEU A 108 -5.52 4.27 6.50
N TRP A 109 -4.54 4.81 7.24
CA TRP A 109 -3.62 4.02 8.04
C TRP A 109 -4.31 3.23 9.17
N GLU A 110 -5.37 3.76 9.77
CA GLU A 110 -6.16 3.02 10.75
C GLU A 110 -6.87 1.79 10.12
N HIS A 111 -7.23 1.83 8.84
CA HIS A 111 -7.71 0.62 8.16
C HIS A 111 -6.60 -0.39 7.95
N VAL A 112 -5.38 0.04 7.61
CA VAL A 112 -4.21 -0.84 7.47
C VAL A 112 -3.89 -1.52 8.80
N LYS A 113 -3.81 -0.75 9.90
CA LYS A 113 -3.62 -1.28 11.27
C LYS A 113 -4.65 -2.33 11.66
N ALA A 114 -5.90 -2.15 11.22
CA ALA A 114 -6.97 -3.09 11.55
C ALA A 114 -6.88 -4.42 10.77
N VAL A 115 -6.29 -4.43 9.56
CA VAL A 115 -6.30 -5.61 8.67
C VAL A 115 -4.97 -6.36 8.67
N VAL A 116 -3.82 -5.69 8.85
CA VAL A 116 -2.51 -6.36 8.85
C VAL A 116 -2.43 -7.50 9.87
N PRO A 117 -2.96 -7.39 11.11
CA PRO A 117 -2.95 -8.50 12.06
C PRO A 117 -3.75 -9.73 11.63
N SER A 118 -4.63 -9.63 10.64
CA SER A 118 -5.41 -10.76 10.13
C SER A 118 -4.70 -11.54 9.01
N ILE A 119 -3.51 -11.09 8.57
CA ILE A 119 -2.71 -11.77 7.56
C ILE A 119 -2.29 -13.16 8.09
N PRO A 120 -2.61 -14.25 7.38
CA PRO A 120 -2.19 -15.59 7.79
C PRO A 120 -0.67 -15.70 7.92
N GLY A 121 -0.20 -16.33 9.01
CA GLY A 121 1.22 -16.60 9.23
C GLY A 121 2.09 -15.35 9.40
N ILE A 122 1.48 -14.19 9.69
CA ILE A 122 2.21 -12.95 9.89
C ILE A 122 3.15 -13.03 11.10
N ARG A 123 4.37 -12.51 10.94
CA ARG A 123 5.37 -12.38 12.00
C ARG A 123 6.25 -11.15 11.76
N ASN A 124 7.11 -10.83 12.73
CA ASN A 124 8.10 -9.74 12.64
C ASN A 124 7.51 -8.39 12.22
N VAL A 125 6.30 -8.08 12.71
CA VAL A 125 5.58 -6.86 12.36
C VAL A 125 6.24 -5.65 13.02
N THR A 126 6.66 -4.67 12.20
CA THR A 126 7.24 -3.40 12.66
C THR A 126 6.42 -2.25 12.08
N TRP A 127 6.04 -1.29 12.94
CA TRP A 127 5.30 -0.08 12.56
C TRP A 127 6.21 1.15 12.77
N GLU A 128 6.31 2.00 11.75
CA GLU A 128 7.02 3.29 11.75
C GLU A 128 6.05 4.49 11.77
#